data_AF-A0A940K115-F1
#
_entry.id   AF-A0A940K115-F1
#
_cell.length_a   1.000
_cell.length_b   1.000
_cell.length_c   1.000
_cell.angle_alpha   90.00
_cell.angle_beta   90.00
_cell.angle_gamma   90.00
#
_symmetry.space_group_name_H-M   'P 1'
#
loop_
_entity.id
_entity.type
_entity.pdbx_description
1 polymer ?
#
loop_
_entity_poly.entity_id
_entity_poly.type
_entity_poly.pdbx_seq_one_letter_code
_entity_poly.pdbx_strand_id
1 'polypeptide(L)'
;MEAPVAPIRIEGDGFVSTVNSFGAQSTLTVGSTDYEIFRIDTVPGFDKLPFSLKVLLENLLRTEDGANVTKAQIEALGSWDAAAEPNTEIQFTPARVVMQDFTGVPCIVDLATMREAVTALGGDPKRVNPLAPAEMVIDHSVQIDAFGNAGALERNMEIEYQRNGERYQFLRWGQTAFDDFKVVPPGTGIVHQVNIEYLARTIMTREVDGKLRAYPDTCVGTDSHTTMVNGLGVLGWGVGGIEAEAAMLGQPVSMLIPRVVGFKLSGSIPAGATATDVVLTITEM
;
A
#
# COMPACT_ATOMS: atom_id res chain seq x y z
N MET A 1 9.18 2.07 -30.90
CA MET A 1 10.35 2.61 -30.17
C MET A 1 10.05 2.34 -28.72
N GLU A 2 10.47 1.17 -28.22
CA GLU A 2 10.31 0.81 -26.82
C GLU A 2 11.26 1.69 -25.99
N ALA A 3 10.71 2.39 -25.00
CA ALA A 3 11.54 3.05 -24.00
C ALA A 3 12.35 1.98 -23.25
N PRO A 4 13.65 2.18 -23.01
CA PRO A 4 14.44 1.20 -22.27
C PRO A 4 13.90 1.10 -20.84
N VAL A 5 13.52 -0.11 -20.44
CA VAL A 5 13.21 -0.45 -19.04
C VAL A 5 14.50 -0.24 -18.24
N ALA A 6 14.47 0.67 -17.27
CA ALA A 6 15.62 0.91 -16.40
C ALA A 6 15.95 -0.38 -15.61
N PRO A 7 17.25 -0.69 -15.39
CA PRO A 7 17.63 -1.87 -14.62
C PRO A 7 17.11 -1.75 -13.19
N ILE A 8 16.49 -2.82 -12.68
CA ILE A 8 16.09 -2.94 -11.28
C ILE A 8 17.36 -2.82 -10.42
N ARG A 9 17.54 -1.67 -9.74
CA ARG A 9 18.59 -1.50 -8.74
C ARG A 9 18.20 -2.31 -7.50
N ILE A 10 18.69 -3.54 -7.41
CA ILE A 10 18.58 -4.36 -6.21
C ILE A 10 19.93 -4.34 -5.47
N GLU A 11 20.39 -3.19 -5.01
CA GLU A 11 21.42 -3.16 -3.95
C GLU A 11 20.70 -3.14 -2.60
N GLY A 12 21.21 -3.92 -1.64
CA GLY A 12 20.57 -4.28 -0.37
C GLY A 12 20.40 -3.15 0.64
N ASP A 13 20.39 -1.91 0.18
CA ASP A 13 20.12 -0.70 0.97
C ASP A 13 18.76 -0.16 0.48
N GLY A 14 17.71 -0.34 1.29
CA GLY A 14 16.34 0.02 0.89
C GLY A 14 16.25 1.48 0.42
N PHE A 15 15.50 1.76 -0.66
CA PHE A 15 15.22 3.08 -1.26
C PHE A 15 15.90 4.28 -0.58
N VAL A 16 17.21 4.40 -0.76
CA VAL A 16 17.96 5.56 -0.29
C VAL A 16 17.87 6.63 -1.36
N SER A 17 16.97 7.58 -1.15
CA SER A 17 17.00 8.86 -1.83
C SER A 17 18.31 9.57 -1.46
N THR A 18 19.26 9.63 -2.40
CA THR A 18 20.47 10.48 -2.26
C THR A 18 20.22 11.91 -2.74
N VAL A 19 19.01 12.17 -3.25
CA VAL A 19 18.61 13.42 -3.88
C VAL A 19 17.60 14.12 -2.97
N ASN A 20 17.95 15.29 -2.46
CA ASN A 20 17.07 16.12 -1.63
C ASN A 20 16.93 17.49 -2.27
N SER A 21 16.34 17.54 -3.46
CA SER A 21 16.44 18.72 -4.34
C SER A 21 15.72 19.97 -3.80
N PHE A 22 14.83 19.78 -2.84
CA PHE A 22 14.10 20.84 -2.13
C PHE A 22 14.59 21.12 -0.71
N GLY A 23 15.58 20.37 -0.20
CA GLY A 23 15.98 20.48 1.21
C GLY A 23 14.85 20.08 2.18
N ALA A 24 13.99 19.15 1.76
CA ALA A 24 12.82 18.68 2.50
C ALA A 24 13.18 17.83 3.71
N GLN A 25 14.28 17.05 3.64
CA GLN A 25 14.73 16.22 4.75
C GLN A 25 14.98 17.05 6.01
N SER A 26 14.37 16.65 7.12
CA SER A 26 14.46 17.32 8.42
C SER A 26 14.34 16.31 9.56
N THR A 27 14.71 16.72 10.76
CA THR A 27 14.45 15.96 11.99
C THR A 27 13.23 16.53 12.71
N LEU A 28 12.31 15.66 13.12
CA LEU A 28 11.20 15.94 14.03
C LEU A 28 11.43 15.18 15.33
N THR A 29 11.67 15.92 16.42
CA THR A 29 11.80 15.34 17.76
C THR A 29 10.43 15.26 18.43
N VAL A 30 10.01 14.06 18.82
CA VAL A 30 8.78 13.80 19.59
C VAL A 30 9.16 13.14 20.91
N GLY A 31 9.06 13.89 22.01
CA GLY A 31 9.55 13.43 23.30
C GLY A 31 11.07 13.24 23.28
N SER A 32 11.53 12.00 23.47
CA SER A 32 12.95 11.63 23.41
C SER A 32 13.37 10.96 22.09
N THR A 33 12.46 10.87 21.12
CA THR A 33 12.69 10.13 19.87
C THR A 33 12.80 11.10 18.71
N ASP A 34 13.88 10.97 17.94
CA ASP A 34 14.11 11.72 16.71
C ASP A 34 13.61 10.93 15.51
N TYR A 35 12.80 11.58 14.69
CA TYR A 35 12.31 11.02 13.43
C TYR A 35 12.88 11.81 12.25
N GLU A 36 13.44 11.12 11.27
CA GLU A 36 13.68 11.71 9.95
C GLU A 36 12.35 11.85 9.21
N ILE A 37 12.06 13.06 8.71
CA ILE A 37 10.85 13.38 7.95
C ILE A 37 11.20 14.17 6.68
N PHE A 38 10.28 14.20 5.72
CA PHE A 38 10.40 15.01 4.50
C PHE A 38 9.31 16.09 4.50
N ARG A 39 9.72 17.35 4.68
CA ARG A 39 8.79 18.47 4.85
C ARG A 39 8.27 18.96 3.51
N ILE A 40 6.95 18.86 3.33
CA ILE A 40 6.25 19.34 2.14
C ILE A 40 6.22 20.86 2.00
N ASP A 41 6.45 21.61 3.09
CA ASP A 41 6.45 23.09 3.12
C ASP A 41 7.59 23.72 2.32
N THR A 42 8.59 22.91 1.95
CA THR A 42 9.71 23.28 1.09
C THR A 42 9.35 23.41 -0.38
N VAL A 43 8.19 22.89 -0.80
CA VAL A 43 7.74 22.93 -2.20
C VAL A 43 6.73 24.07 -2.39
N PRO A 44 6.98 25.04 -3.29
CA PRO A 44 6.01 26.09 -3.58
C PRO A 44 4.63 25.53 -3.98
N GLY A 45 3.56 26.11 -3.44
CA GLY A 45 2.17 25.72 -3.75
C GLY A 45 1.62 24.57 -2.88
N PHE A 46 2.43 23.97 -2.01
CA PHE A 46 2.00 22.87 -1.13
C PHE A 46 0.75 23.21 -0.29
N ASP A 47 0.60 24.47 0.10
CA ASP A 47 -0.45 24.97 0.99
C ASP A 47 -1.84 24.83 0.35
N LYS A 48 -1.92 24.99 -0.98
CA LYS A 48 -3.15 24.91 -1.78
C LYS A 48 -3.55 23.48 -2.15
N LEU A 49 -2.65 22.51 -1.96
CA LEU A 49 -2.94 21.12 -2.31
C LEU A 49 -4.02 20.52 -1.41
N PRO A 50 -4.97 19.74 -1.97
CA PRO A 50 -5.81 18.82 -1.20
C PRO A 50 -4.95 17.86 -0.36
N PHE A 51 -5.48 17.40 0.77
CA PHE A 51 -4.74 16.51 1.68
C PHE A 51 -4.24 15.22 1.01
N SER A 52 -5.00 14.65 0.08
CA SER A 52 -4.57 13.48 -0.70
C SER A 52 -3.31 13.77 -1.53
N LEU A 53 -3.22 14.95 -2.15
CA LEU A 53 -2.04 15.35 -2.92
C LEU A 53 -0.86 15.74 -2.02
N LYS A 54 -1.11 16.19 -0.77
CA LYS A 54 -0.04 16.40 0.22
C LYS A 54 0.63 15.09 0.63
N VAL A 55 -0.13 14.00 0.74
CA VAL A 55 0.42 12.66 0.97
C VAL A 55 1.26 12.20 -0.22
N LEU A 56 0.78 12.41 -1.46
CA LEU A 56 1.59 12.14 -2.67
C LEU A 56 2.85 13.00 -2.73
N LEU A 57 2.78 14.27 -2.32
CA LEU A 57 3.93 15.17 -2.31
C LEU A 57 5.01 14.73 -1.32
N GLU A 58 4.61 14.32 -0.11
CA GLU A 58 5.54 13.69 0.84
C GLU A 58 6.18 12.45 0.21
N ASN A 59 5.38 11.62 -0.46
CA ASN A 59 5.85 10.38 -1.06
C ASN A 59 6.97 10.67 -2.07
N LEU A 60 6.73 11.57 -3.02
CA LEU A 60 7.71 11.95 -4.04
C LEU A 60 8.96 12.59 -3.44
N LEU A 61 8.83 13.43 -2.39
CA LEU A 61 9.99 14.03 -1.72
C LEU A 61 10.85 12.98 -1.01
N ARG A 62 10.22 12.00 -0.37
CA ARG A 62 10.92 10.93 0.36
C ARG A 62 11.57 9.90 -0.58
N THR A 63 11.02 9.71 -1.78
CA THR A 63 11.46 8.68 -2.73
C THR A 63 12.20 9.26 -3.94
N GLU A 64 12.54 10.56 -3.93
CA GLU A 64 13.30 11.22 -4.98
C GLU A 64 14.65 10.50 -5.24
N ASP A 65 14.83 9.96 -6.44
CA ASP A 65 16.06 9.25 -6.83
C ASP A 65 16.75 9.87 -8.06
N GLY A 66 16.13 10.91 -8.65
CA GLY A 66 16.60 11.59 -9.85
C GLY A 66 16.41 10.80 -11.15
N ALA A 67 15.78 9.61 -11.10
CA ALA A 67 15.54 8.73 -12.24
C ALA A 67 14.06 8.38 -12.37
N ASN A 68 13.51 7.65 -11.41
CA ASN A 68 12.09 7.29 -11.38
C ASN A 68 11.26 8.43 -10.78
N VAL A 69 11.75 9.02 -9.69
CA VAL A 69 11.14 10.18 -9.04
C VAL A 69 12.09 11.36 -9.19
N THR A 70 11.64 12.35 -9.96
CA THR A 70 12.45 13.50 -10.38
C THR A 70 11.95 14.80 -9.76
N LYS A 71 12.85 15.77 -9.63
CA LYS A 71 12.51 17.14 -9.25
C LYS A 71 11.35 17.72 -10.07
N ALA A 72 11.33 17.48 -11.38
CA ALA A 72 10.28 17.99 -12.27
C ALA A 72 8.89 17.46 -11.92
N GLN A 73 8.78 16.18 -11.51
CA GLN A 73 7.51 15.60 -11.06
C GLN A 73 7.04 16.23 -9.75
N ILE A 74 7.97 16.52 -8.82
CA ILE A 74 7.66 17.19 -7.55
C ILE A 74 7.20 18.64 -7.80
N GLU A 75 7.87 19.38 -8.69
CA GLU A 75 7.47 20.73 -9.10
C GLU A 75 6.09 20.74 -9.77
N ALA A 76 5.81 19.74 -10.62
CA ALA A 76 4.52 19.60 -11.28
C ALA A 76 3.39 19.37 -10.27
N LEU A 77 3.62 18.54 -9.25
CA LEU A 77 2.64 18.33 -8.18
C LEU A 77 2.45 19.58 -7.31
N GLY A 78 3.51 20.32 -6.98
CA GLY A 78 3.41 21.61 -6.28
C GLY A 78 2.66 22.68 -7.07
N SER A 79 2.71 22.60 -8.41
CA SER A 79 2.03 23.50 -9.34
C SER A 79 0.65 22.98 -9.79
N TRP A 80 0.05 22.05 -9.05
CA TRP A 80 -1.22 21.43 -9.41
C TRP A 80 -2.34 22.46 -9.64
N ASP A 81 -3.03 22.31 -10.77
CA ASP A 81 -4.18 23.11 -11.16
C ASP A 81 -5.43 22.22 -11.20
N ALA A 82 -6.43 22.58 -10.38
CA ALA A 82 -7.70 21.86 -10.28
C ALA A 82 -8.53 21.88 -11.58
N ALA A 83 -8.30 22.86 -12.46
CA ALA A 83 -9.01 23.01 -13.73
C ALA A 83 -8.31 22.29 -14.91
N ALA A 84 -7.05 21.88 -14.72
CA ALA A 84 -6.29 21.22 -15.78
C ALA A 84 -6.67 19.74 -15.92
N GLU A 85 -6.60 19.25 -17.15
CA GLU A 85 -6.70 17.81 -17.39
C GLU A 85 -5.39 17.10 -17.01
N PRO A 86 -5.45 15.93 -16.34
CA PRO A 86 -4.26 15.15 -15.98
C PRO A 86 -3.40 14.83 -17.20
N ASN A 87 -2.15 15.28 -17.18
CA ASN A 87 -1.22 15.06 -18.29
C ASN A 87 0.22 14.73 -17.85
N THR A 88 0.49 14.76 -16.54
CA THR A 88 1.81 14.55 -15.97
C THR A 88 1.82 13.25 -15.18
N GLU A 89 2.75 12.37 -15.52
CA GLU A 89 2.95 11.07 -14.88
C GLU A 89 3.94 11.19 -13.71
N ILE A 90 3.60 10.57 -12.59
CA ILE A 90 4.38 10.49 -11.36
C ILE A 90 4.58 9.03 -10.95
N GLN A 91 5.65 8.78 -10.22
CA GLN A 91 5.99 7.46 -9.68
C GLN A 91 5.68 7.43 -8.19
N PHE A 92 4.69 6.63 -7.78
CA PHE A 92 4.24 6.53 -6.41
C PHE A 92 4.75 5.24 -5.75
N THR A 93 5.46 5.34 -4.63
CA THR A 93 5.93 4.16 -3.90
C THR A 93 5.06 3.93 -2.65
N PRO A 94 4.15 2.95 -2.64
CA PRO A 94 3.30 2.70 -1.48
C PRO A 94 4.14 2.31 -0.26
N ALA A 95 3.64 2.67 0.93
CA ALA A 95 4.32 2.31 2.17
C ALA A 95 4.20 0.82 2.52
N ARG A 96 3.15 0.15 2.03
CA ARG A 96 2.87 -1.28 2.21
C ARG A 96 1.90 -1.80 1.15
N VAL A 97 1.82 -3.12 1.05
CA VAL A 97 0.90 -3.84 0.17
C VAL A 97 -0.04 -4.71 1.01
N VAL A 98 -1.34 -4.64 0.75
CA VAL A 98 -2.35 -5.49 1.40
C VAL A 98 -2.96 -6.46 0.40
N MET A 99 -3.05 -7.73 0.74
CA MET A 99 -3.57 -8.76 -0.15
C MET A 99 -4.67 -9.58 0.51
N GLN A 100 -5.55 -10.13 -0.30
CA GLN A 100 -6.48 -11.20 0.08
C GLN A 100 -6.03 -12.52 -0.55
N ASP A 101 -6.50 -13.67 -0.06
CA ASP A 101 -5.91 -14.98 -0.38
C ASP A 101 -6.07 -15.43 -1.86
N PHE A 102 -7.14 -15.07 -2.57
CA PHE A 102 -7.33 -15.43 -3.98
C PHE A 102 -6.34 -14.75 -4.92
N THR A 103 -5.97 -13.50 -4.64
CA THR A 103 -5.00 -12.75 -5.47
C THR A 103 -3.59 -12.79 -4.89
N GLY A 104 -3.46 -12.90 -3.56
CA GLY A 104 -2.17 -12.95 -2.87
C GLY A 104 -1.43 -14.27 -3.06
N VAL A 105 -2.15 -15.40 -3.16
CA VAL A 105 -1.49 -16.71 -3.43
C VAL A 105 -0.72 -16.69 -4.75
N PRO A 106 -1.32 -16.28 -5.89
CA PRO A 106 -0.57 -16.04 -7.13
C PRO A 106 0.68 -15.17 -6.93
N CYS A 107 0.58 -14.05 -6.21
CA CYS A 107 1.73 -13.18 -5.97
C CYS A 107 2.87 -13.89 -5.21
N ILE A 108 2.55 -14.73 -4.21
CA ILE A 108 3.57 -15.50 -3.49
C ILE A 108 4.16 -16.63 -4.35
N VAL A 109 3.35 -17.24 -5.23
CA VAL A 109 3.85 -18.18 -6.25
C VAL A 109 4.83 -17.48 -7.18
N ASP A 110 4.50 -16.29 -7.68
CA ASP A 110 5.36 -15.54 -8.60
C ASP A 110 6.68 -15.15 -7.92
N LEU A 111 6.66 -14.71 -6.66
CA LEU A 111 7.89 -14.49 -5.89
C LEU A 111 8.73 -15.77 -5.74
N ALA A 112 8.10 -16.92 -5.50
CA ALA A 112 8.79 -18.20 -5.42
C ALA A 112 9.43 -18.58 -6.76
N THR A 113 8.71 -18.43 -7.87
CA THR A 113 9.21 -18.70 -9.22
C THR A 113 10.32 -17.73 -9.62
N MET A 114 10.24 -16.46 -9.22
CA MET A 114 11.32 -15.49 -9.41
C MET A 114 12.60 -15.91 -8.67
N ARG A 115 12.50 -16.48 -7.46
CA ARG A 115 13.67 -17.03 -6.75
C ARG A 115 14.33 -18.18 -7.51
N GLU A 116 13.54 -19.08 -8.06
CA GLU A 116 14.06 -20.17 -8.90
C GLU A 116 14.75 -19.62 -10.15
N ALA A 117 14.15 -18.65 -10.82
CA ALA A 117 14.73 -18.00 -12.00
C ALA A 117 16.04 -17.28 -11.68
N VAL A 118 16.11 -16.50 -10.59
CA VAL A 118 17.33 -15.83 -10.14
C VAL A 118 18.43 -16.84 -9.82
N THR A 119 18.09 -17.96 -9.18
CA THR A 119 19.02 -19.06 -8.90
C THR A 119 19.56 -19.68 -10.20
N ALA A 120 18.68 -19.95 -11.17
CA ALA A 120 19.06 -20.51 -12.47
C ALA A 120 19.99 -19.57 -13.27
N LEU A 121 19.86 -18.26 -13.07
CA LEU A 121 20.74 -17.23 -13.64
C LEU A 121 22.03 -17.01 -12.82
N GLY A 122 22.26 -17.77 -11.75
CA GLY A 122 23.45 -17.67 -10.89
C GLY A 122 23.43 -16.49 -9.90
N GLY A 123 22.28 -15.86 -9.69
CA GLY A 123 22.09 -14.80 -8.70
C GLY A 123 21.70 -15.33 -7.31
N ASP A 124 21.65 -14.43 -6.33
CA ASP A 124 21.17 -14.75 -4.99
C ASP A 124 19.63 -14.65 -4.92
N PRO A 125 18.89 -15.77 -4.71
CA PRO A 125 17.44 -15.76 -4.61
C PRO A 125 16.93 -14.94 -3.41
N LYS A 126 17.73 -14.73 -2.36
CA LYS A 126 17.31 -13.92 -1.21
C LYS A 126 17.06 -12.46 -1.56
N ARG A 127 17.60 -11.99 -2.69
CA ARG A 127 17.31 -10.66 -3.23
C ARG A 127 15.87 -10.50 -3.72
N VAL A 128 15.16 -11.60 -3.98
CA VAL A 128 13.71 -11.60 -4.22
C VAL A 128 13.02 -11.67 -2.86
N ASN A 129 12.76 -10.49 -2.29
CA ASN A 129 12.06 -10.31 -1.04
C ASN A 129 11.22 -9.04 -1.11
N PRO A 130 10.05 -8.97 -0.43
CA PRO A 130 9.35 -7.72 -0.27
C PRO A 130 10.26 -6.65 0.35
N LEU A 131 10.30 -5.47 -0.28
CA LEU A 131 11.03 -4.28 0.16
C LEU A 131 10.12 -3.33 0.95
N ALA A 132 8.82 -3.53 0.87
CA ALA A 132 7.80 -2.92 1.70
C ALA A 132 6.99 -4.01 2.42
N PRO A 133 6.41 -3.72 3.61
CA PRO A 133 5.55 -4.67 4.31
C PRO A 133 4.44 -5.19 3.39
N ALA A 134 4.35 -6.51 3.29
CA ALA A 134 3.35 -7.22 2.52
C ALA A 134 2.46 -8.01 3.49
N GLU A 135 1.17 -7.67 3.53
CA GLU A 135 0.25 -8.20 4.54
C GLU A 135 -0.93 -8.85 3.86
N MET A 136 -1.10 -10.14 4.08
CA MET A 136 -2.18 -10.91 3.48
C MET A 136 -3.19 -11.35 4.54
N VAL A 137 -4.48 -11.17 4.24
CA VAL A 137 -5.58 -11.65 5.06
C VAL A 137 -6.28 -12.79 4.32
N ILE A 138 -6.50 -13.90 5.01
CA ILE A 138 -7.25 -15.03 4.46
C ILE A 138 -8.72 -14.86 4.85
N ASP A 139 -9.56 -14.47 3.89
CA ASP A 139 -10.97 -14.15 4.14
C ASP A 139 -11.90 -14.47 2.97
N HIS A 140 -11.39 -14.72 1.76
CA HIS A 140 -12.20 -15.06 0.57
C HIS A 140 -12.49 -16.56 0.44
N SER A 141 -12.03 -17.34 1.40
CA SER A 141 -12.06 -18.78 1.36
C SER A 141 -13.29 -19.41 2.01
N VAL A 142 -13.67 -18.85 3.17
CA VAL A 142 -14.72 -19.39 4.04
C VAL A 142 -16.07 -19.30 3.34
N GLN A 143 -16.78 -20.43 3.30
CA GLN A 143 -18.13 -20.52 2.75
C GLN A 143 -19.15 -20.81 3.86
N ILE A 144 -20.40 -20.43 3.63
CA ILE A 144 -21.50 -20.69 4.56
C ILE A 144 -22.13 -22.05 4.22
N ASP A 145 -21.49 -23.13 4.66
CA ASP A 145 -22.02 -24.51 4.50
C ASP A 145 -23.09 -24.85 5.56
N ALA A 146 -22.93 -24.31 6.77
CA ALA A 146 -23.87 -24.39 7.88
C ALA A 146 -24.23 -22.99 8.39
N PHE A 147 -25.49 -22.78 8.76
CA PHE A 147 -25.99 -21.51 9.31
C PHE A 147 -27.11 -21.74 10.34
N GLY A 148 -27.42 -20.69 11.11
CA GLY A 148 -28.60 -20.66 12.00
C GLY A 148 -28.54 -21.56 13.24
N ASN A 149 -27.36 -22.08 13.61
CA ASN A 149 -27.18 -22.92 14.80
C ASN A 149 -25.83 -22.66 15.48
N ALA A 150 -25.71 -23.06 16.75
CA ALA A 150 -24.54 -22.77 17.58
C ALA A 150 -23.22 -23.40 17.05
N GLY A 151 -23.30 -24.51 16.32
CA GLY A 151 -22.13 -25.19 15.75
C GLY A 151 -21.75 -24.73 14.34
N ALA A 152 -22.46 -23.75 13.76
CA ALA A 152 -22.26 -23.35 12.37
C ALA A 152 -20.85 -22.81 12.09
N LEU A 153 -20.31 -21.98 12.98
CA LEU A 153 -18.97 -21.42 12.83
C LEU A 153 -17.89 -22.50 12.81
N GLU A 154 -17.89 -23.37 13.82
CA GLU A 154 -16.95 -24.48 13.93
C GLU A 154 -17.02 -25.38 12.69
N ARG A 155 -18.24 -25.73 12.27
CA ARG A 155 -18.46 -26.58 11.09
C ARG A 155 -17.92 -25.95 9.80
N ASN A 156 -18.19 -24.67 9.58
CA ASN A 156 -17.68 -23.96 8.39
C ASN A 156 -16.15 -23.87 8.41
N MET A 157 -15.55 -23.62 9.58
CA MET A 157 -14.10 -23.59 9.72
C MET A 157 -13.45 -24.96 9.48
N GLU A 158 -14.04 -26.06 9.96
CA GLU A 158 -13.57 -27.41 9.66
C GLU A 158 -13.55 -27.69 8.16
N ILE A 159 -14.65 -27.39 7.47
CA ILE A 159 -14.79 -27.58 6.03
C ILE A 159 -13.77 -26.71 5.28
N GLU A 160 -13.59 -25.47 5.73
CA GLU A 160 -12.62 -24.53 5.18
C GLU A 160 -11.19 -25.10 5.20
N TYR A 161 -10.74 -25.61 6.35
CA TYR A 161 -9.43 -26.25 6.47
C TYR A 161 -9.30 -27.53 5.63
N GLN A 162 -10.39 -28.30 5.47
CA GLN A 162 -10.40 -29.48 4.61
C GLN A 162 -10.25 -29.12 3.13
N ARG A 163 -10.90 -28.05 2.67
CA ARG A 163 -10.86 -27.61 1.27
C ARG A 163 -9.55 -26.94 0.89
N ASN A 164 -8.95 -26.18 1.82
CA ASN A 164 -7.87 -25.24 1.50
C ASN A 164 -6.52 -25.59 2.15
N GLY A 165 -6.35 -26.82 2.62
CA GLY A 165 -5.16 -27.27 3.34
C GLY A 165 -3.83 -27.02 2.62
N GLU A 166 -3.73 -27.33 1.33
CA GLU A 166 -2.52 -27.10 0.52
C GLU A 166 -2.17 -25.62 0.43
N ARG A 167 -3.18 -24.78 0.13
CA ARG A 167 -3.03 -23.32 0.05
C ARG A 167 -2.54 -22.73 1.37
N TYR A 168 -3.06 -23.20 2.50
CA TYR A 168 -2.62 -22.71 3.83
C TYR A 168 -1.22 -23.19 4.20
N GLN A 169 -0.83 -24.40 3.81
CA GLN A 169 0.55 -24.87 3.96
C GLN A 169 1.50 -24.00 3.12
N PHE A 170 1.13 -23.68 1.88
CA PHE A 170 1.91 -22.82 1.00
C PHE A 170 2.07 -21.40 1.58
N LEU A 171 1.00 -20.79 2.06
CA LEU A 171 1.06 -19.44 2.65
C LEU A 171 1.85 -19.41 3.97
N ARG A 172 1.75 -20.47 4.77
CA ARG A 172 2.58 -20.63 5.98
C ARG A 172 4.06 -20.76 5.63
N TRP A 173 4.40 -21.49 4.56
CA TRP A 173 5.76 -21.52 4.04
C TRP A 173 6.21 -20.11 3.62
N GLY A 174 5.39 -19.39 2.86
CA GLY A 174 5.68 -18.02 2.42
C GLY A 174 6.03 -17.09 3.57
N GLN A 175 5.26 -17.14 4.67
CA GLN A 175 5.51 -16.33 5.86
C GLN A 175 6.87 -16.61 6.53
N THR A 176 7.43 -17.81 6.35
CA THR A 176 8.77 -18.14 6.84
C THR A 176 9.88 -17.89 5.81
N ALA A 177 9.51 -17.73 4.53
CA ALA A 177 10.43 -17.59 3.42
C ALA A 177 10.75 -16.12 3.08
N PHE A 178 9.89 -15.18 3.48
CA PHE A 178 10.01 -13.75 3.17
C PHE A 178 9.95 -12.90 4.44
N ASP A 179 10.90 -11.99 4.62
CA ASP A 179 11.11 -11.28 5.91
C ASP A 179 9.99 -10.27 6.23
N ASP A 180 9.49 -9.55 5.22
CA ASP A 180 8.48 -8.49 5.35
C ASP A 180 7.06 -8.99 4.99
N PHE A 181 6.83 -10.31 5.00
CA PHE A 181 5.53 -10.92 4.67
C PHE A 181 4.79 -11.43 5.90
N LYS A 182 3.56 -10.96 6.11
CA LYS A 182 2.69 -11.37 7.23
C LYS A 182 1.38 -11.97 6.72
N VAL A 183 0.92 -13.03 7.36
CA VAL A 183 -0.37 -13.66 7.08
C VAL A 183 -1.28 -13.59 8.28
N VAL A 184 -2.51 -13.10 8.07
CA VAL A 184 -3.62 -13.19 9.02
C VAL A 184 -4.43 -14.44 8.69
N PRO A 185 -4.59 -15.38 9.65
CA PRO A 185 -5.23 -16.67 9.39
C PRO A 185 -6.75 -16.55 9.16
N PRO A 186 -7.39 -17.57 8.55
CA PRO A 186 -8.84 -17.58 8.32
C PRO A 186 -9.63 -17.48 9.63
N GLY A 187 -10.82 -16.89 9.55
CA GLY A 187 -11.72 -16.72 10.70
C GLY A 187 -11.35 -15.55 11.63
N THR A 188 -10.37 -14.73 11.27
CA THR A 188 -9.95 -13.55 12.07
C THR A 188 -10.70 -12.27 11.69
N GLY A 189 -11.36 -12.25 10.53
CA GLY A 189 -12.07 -11.09 10.00
C GLY A 189 -11.90 -10.99 8.48
N ILE A 190 -12.40 -9.91 7.89
CA ILE A 190 -12.24 -9.59 6.46
C ILE A 190 -11.11 -8.58 6.26
N VAL A 191 -10.44 -8.62 5.10
CA VAL A 191 -9.21 -7.90 4.79
C VAL A 191 -9.29 -6.41 5.12
N HIS A 192 -10.40 -5.76 4.77
CA HIS A 192 -10.56 -4.32 4.97
C HIS A 192 -10.85 -3.95 6.42
N GLN A 193 -11.62 -4.78 7.14
CA GLN A 193 -11.89 -4.56 8.57
C GLN A 193 -10.61 -4.78 9.39
N VAL A 194 -9.92 -5.89 9.14
CA VAL A 194 -8.62 -6.18 9.78
C VAL A 194 -7.61 -5.08 9.45
N ASN A 195 -7.63 -4.54 8.22
CA ASN A 195 -6.78 -3.43 7.84
C ASN A 195 -7.04 -2.20 8.72
N ILE A 196 -8.28 -1.72 8.83
CA ILE A 196 -8.58 -0.50 9.60
C ILE A 196 -8.45 -0.68 11.12
N GLU A 197 -8.67 -1.89 11.65
CA GLU A 197 -8.63 -2.16 13.10
C GLU A 197 -7.24 -2.55 13.61
N TYR A 198 -6.37 -3.07 12.74
CA TYR A 198 -5.12 -3.71 13.19
C TYR A 198 -3.89 -3.43 12.31
N LEU A 199 -4.01 -3.41 10.98
CA LEU A 199 -2.84 -3.28 10.10
C LEU A 199 -2.50 -1.81 9.76
N ALA A 200 -3.47 -0.92 9.66
CA ALA A 200 -3.24 0.48 9.32
C ALA A 200 -2.47 1.18 10.45
N ARG A 201 -1.42 1.93 10.09
CA ARG A 201 -0.59 2.65 11.07
C ARG A 201 -0.83 4.14 11.09
N THR A 202 -1.48 4.71 10.07
CA THR A 202 -1.63 6.16 9.81
C THR A 202 -0.31 6.89 9.55
N ILE A 203 0.70 6.70 10.41
CA ILE A 203 2.09 7.10 10.23
C ILE A 203 2.96 5.84 10.35
N MET A 204 3.72 5.56 9.31
CA MET A 204 4.71 4.49 9.26
C MET A 204 6.00 4.96 9.93
N THR A 205 6.70 4.01 10.53
CA THR A 205 8.07 4.21 11.01
C THR A 205 8.96 3.09 10.50
N ARG A 206 10.11 3.41 9.91
CA ARG A 206 11.08 2.41 9.43
C ARG A 206 12.50 2.91 9.67
N GLU A 207 13.39 2.03 10.12
CA GLU A 207 14.82 2.37 10.16
C GLU A 207 15.38 2.34 8.74
N VAL A 208 16.02 3.44 8.34
CA VAL A 208 16.73 3.60 7.07
C VAL A 208 18.06 4.27 7.36
N ASP A 209 19.17 3.64 6.99
CA ASP A 209 20.54 4.13 7.25
C ASP A 209 20.81 4.50 8.72
N GLY A 210 20.27 3.70 9.64
CA GLY A 210 20.42 3.93 11.09
C GLY A 210 19.60 5.11 11.64
N LYS A 211 18.70 5.69 10.85
CA LYS A 211 17.75 6.71 11.28
C LYS A 211 16.33 6.18 11.27
N LEU A 212 15.57 6.49 12.32
CA LEU A 212 14.15 6.19 12.36
C LEU A 212 13.39 7.20 11.49
N ARG A 213 12.90 6.78 10.34
CA ARG A 213 12.14 7.64 9.41
C ARG A 213 10.64 7.52 9.69
N ALA A 214 9.93 8.64 9.73
CA ALA A 214 8.47 8.68 9.82
C ALA A 214 7.83 9.27 8.56
N TYR A 215 6.75 8.66 8.08
CA TYR A 215 6.06 9.06 6.86
C TYR A 215 4.60 8.59 6.87
N PRO A 216 3.68 9.21 6.10
CA PRO A 216 2.30 8.76 6.01
C PRO A 216 2.18 7.29 5.60
N ASP A 217 1.28 6.57 6.27
CA ASP A 217 0.83 5.27 5.79
C ASP A 217 0.09 5.46 4.46
N THR A 218 0.45 4.60 3.51
CA THR A 218 -0.18 4.50 2.20
C THR A 218 -0.16 3.06 1.75
N CYS A 219 -1.19 2.59 1.06
CA CYS A 219 -1.22 1.20 0.63
C CYS A 219 -1.89 1.00 -0.71
N VAL A 220 -1.33 0.10 -1.51
CA VAL A 220 -2.05 -0.55 -2.60
C VAL A 220 -2.48 -1.93 -2.15
N GLY A 221 -3.57 -2.44 -2.71
CA GLY A 221 -3.96 -3.80 -2.40
C GLY A 221 -4.62 -4.54 -3.55
N THR A 222 -4.57 -5.86 -3.50
CA THR A 222 -5.11 -6.73 -4.55
C THR A 222 -6.62 -6.97 -4.40
N ASP A 223 -7.33 -5.96 -3.89
CA ASP A 223 -8.78 -5.90 -3.71
C ASP A 223 -9.29 -4.47 -3.96
N SER A 224 -10.42 -4.34 -4.66
CA SER A 224 -10.97 -3.02 -5.02
C SER A 224 -11.40 -2.15 -3.82
N HIS A 225 -11.79 -2.75 -2.70
CA HIS A 225 -12.26 -2.04 -1.51
C HIS A 225 -11.12 -1.65 -0.56
N THR A 226 -9.85 -1.82 -0.96
CA THR A 226 -8.71 -1.27 -0.20
C THR A 226 -8.88 0.23 0.08
N THR A 227 -9.68 0.92 -0.72
CA THR A 227 -10.14 2.29 -0.49
C THR A 227 -10.84 2.53 0.85
N MET A 228 -11.34 1.50 1.55
CA MET A 228 -11.95 1.64 2.87
C MET A 228 -11.00 2.28 3.89
N VAL A 229 -9.68 2.04 3.76
CA VAL A 229 -8.66 2.60 4.65
C VAL A 229 -8.55 4.14 4.53
N ASN A 230 -9.03 4.73 3.42
CA ASN A 230 -9.05 6.18 3.23
C ASN A 230 -9.88 6.89 4.31
N GLY A 231 -10.86 6.20 4.93
CA GLY A 231 -11.62 6.72 6.06
C GLY A 231 -10.76 7.03 7.30
N LEU A 232 -9.57 6.45 7.42
CA LEU A 232 -8.59 6.73 8.47
C LEU A 232 -7.51 7.75 8.06
N GLY A 233 -7.63 8.36 6.88
CA GLY A 233 -6.63 9.30 6.35
C GLY A 233 -5.40 8.62 5.72
N VAL A 234 -5.43 7.31 5.52
CA VAL A 234 -4.39 6.53 4.82
C VAL A 234 -4.74 6.53 3.34
N LEU A 235 -3.85 7.04 2.46
CA LEU A 235 -4.10 7.04 1.03
C LEU A 235 -3.91 5.62 0.46
N GLY A 236 -4.98 5.00 -0.01
CA GLY A 236 -4.90 3.67 -0.60
C GLY A 236 -6.05 3.29 -1.55
N TRP A 237 -5.74 2.34 -2.43
CA TRP A 237 -6.65 1.87 -3.49
C TRP A 237 -6.31 0.45 -3.97
N GLY A 238 -7.23 -0.14 -4.72
CA GLY A 238 -7.06 -1.46 -5.31
C GLY A 238 -6.23 -1.44 -6.61
N VAL A 239 -5.36 -2.42 -6.79
CA VAL A 239 -4.53 -2.65 -7.99
C VAL A 239 -4.58 -4.13 -8.41
N GLY A 240 -4.04 -4.45 -9.59
CA GLY A 240 -3.86 -5.83 -10.03
C GLY A 240 -2.74 -6.55 -9.26
N GLY A 241 -2.67 -7.88 -9.41
CA GLY A 241 -1.62 -8.70 -8.78
C GLY A 241 -0.21 -8.29 -9.22
N ILE A 242 -0.03 -8.02 -10.52
CA ILE A 242 1.26 -7.63 -11.10
C ILE A 242 1.74 -6.30 -10.52
N GLU A 243 0.87 -5.29 -10.42
CA GLU A 243 1.23 -4.01 -9.81
C GLU A 243 1.55 -4.17 -8.32
N ALA A 244 0.81 -5.02 -7.60
CA ALA A 244 1.09 -5.32 -6.20
C ALA A 244 2.44 -6.03 -6.02
N GLU A 245 2.79 -6.99 -6.88
CA GLU A 245 4.09 -7.66 -6.90
C GLU A 245 5.23 -6.70 -7.20
N ALA A 246 5.05 -5.86 -8.22
CA ALA A 246 6.00 -4.83 -8.58
C ALA A 246 6.24 -3.89 -7.38
N ALA A 247 5.16 -3.43 -6.73
CA ALA A 247 5.22 -2.60 -5.53
C ALA A 247 5.92 -3.31 -4.36
N MET A 248 5.65 -4.60 -4.13
CA MET A 248 6.35 -5.40 -3.12
C MET A 248 7.85 -5.46 -3.40
N LEU A 249 8.26 -5.55 -4.67
CA LEU A 249 9.66 -5.54 -5.10
C LEU A 249 10.24 -4.13 -5.26
N GLY A 250 9.53 -3.10 -4.76
CA GLY A 250 9.98 -1.72 -4.72
C GLY A 250 9.76 -0.92 -6.00
N GLN A 251 9.19 -1.50 -7.05
CA GLN A 251 8.85 -0.72 -8.23
C GLN A 251 7.73 0.28 -7.88
N PRO A 252 7.92 1.58 -8.16
CA PRO A 252 6.84 2.54 -8.00
C PRO A 252 5.66 2.22 -8.92
N VAL A 253 4.46 2.56 -8.47
CA VAL A 253 3.24 2.53 -9.26
C VAL A 253 3.18 3.82 -10.08
N SER A 254 3.12 3.67 -11.39
CA SER A 254 2.97 4.81 -12.30
C SER A 254 1.53 5.31 -12.31
N MET A 255 1.33 6.62 -12.19
CA MET A 255 0.01 7.24 -12.27
C MET A 255 0.07 8.67 -12.78
N LEU A 256 -1.05 9.16 -13.34
CA LEU A 256 -1.21 10.59 -13.60
C LEU A 256 -1.50 11.33 -12.29
N ILE A 257 -1.00 12.56 -12.16
CA ILE A 257 -1.43 13.46 -11.09
C ILE A 257 -2.96 13.60 -11.17
N PRO A 258 -3.72 13.14 -10.16
CA PRO A 258 -5.16 13.00 -10.30
C PRO A 258 -5.88 14.35 -10.14
N ARG A 259 -7.06 14.45 -10.75
CA ARG A 259 -8.04 15.46 -10.35
C ARG A 259 -8.58 15.10 -8.96
N VAL A 260 -8.90 16.12 -8.17
CA VAL A 260 -9.51 15.94 -6.85
C VAL A 260 -10.85 16.65 -6.82
N VAL A 261 -11.91 15.87 -6.67
CA VAL A 261 -13.27 16.39 -6.52
C VAL A 261 -13.57 16.55 -5.03
N GLY A 262 -13.79 17.78 -4.58
CA GLY A 262 -14.15 18.06 -3.19
C GLY A 262 -15.62 17.75 -2.93
N PHE A 263 -15.91 16.69 -2.18
CA PHE A 263 -17.27 16.35 -1.74
C PHE A 263 -17.55 16.96 -0.36
N LYS A 264 -18.27 18.08 -0.31
CA LYS A 264 -18.54 18.79 0.95
C LYS A 264 -19.79 18.25 1.64
N LEU A 265 -19.61 17.54 2.76
CA LEU A 265 -20.70 17.18 3.66
C LEU A 265 -21.10 18.39 4.52
N SER A 266 -22.40 18.63 4.66
CA SER A 266 -22.96 19.69 5.50
C SER A 266 -24.25 19.23 6.18
N GLY A 267 -24.64 19.92 7.25
CA GLY A 267 -25.81 19.55 8.06
C GLY A 267 -25.52 18.44 9.07
N SER A 268 -26.55 17.65 9.40
CA SER A 268 -26.49 16.56 10.38
C SER A 268 -27.26 15.34 9.87
N ILE A 269 -26.77 14.15 10.19
CA ILE A 269 -27.44 12.89 9.84
C ILE A 269 -28.79 12.80 10.59
N PRO A 270 -29.92 12.57 9.89
CA PRO A 270 -31.23 12.44 10.53
C PRO A 270 -31.28 11.27 11.52
N ALA A 271 -32.07 11.42 12.59
CA ALA A 271 -32.31 10.34 13.52
C ALA A 271 -32.95 9.13 12.79
N GLY A 272 -32.40 7.94 13.00
CA GLY A 272 -32.85 6.71 12.36
C GLY A 272 -32.15 6.37 11.04
N ALA A 273 -31.38 7.29 10.45
CA ALA A 273 -30.50 6.97 9.33
C ALA A 273 -29.26 6.20 9.81
N THR A 274 -28.84 5.21 9.02
CA THR A 274 -27.67 4.37 9.26
C THR A 274 -26.47 4.81 8.42
N ALA A 275 -25.28 4.30 8.73
CA ALA A 275 -24.10 4.51 7.88
C ALA A 275 -24.31 3.97 6.45
N THR A 276 -25.09 2.90 6.30
CA THR A 276 -25.46 2.33 5.00
C THR A 276 -26.31 3.29 4.19
N ASP A 277 -27.29 3.95 4.81
CA ASP A 277 -28.12 4.95 4.12
C ASP A 277 -27.27 6.12 3.61
N VAL A 278 -26.31 6.57 4.42
CA VAL A 278 -25.40 7.66 4.06
C VAL A 278 -24.49 7.27 2.89
N VAL A 279 -23.82 6.11 2.94
CA VAL A 279 -22.89 5.70 1.88
C VAL A 279 -23.61 5.41 0.56
N LEU A 280 -24.81 4.82 0.61
CA LEU A 280 -25.62 4.61 -0.59
C LEU A 280 -26.08 5.93 -1.21
N THR A 281 -26.49 6.90 -0.39
CA THR A 281 -26.87 8.24 -0.87
C THR A 281 -25.69 8.93 -1.56
N ILE A 282 -24.50 8.88 -0.97
CA ILE A 282 -23.29 9.47 -1.57
C ILE A 282 -22.91 8.76 -2.87
N THR A 283 -23.10 7.44 -2.95
CA THR A 283 -22.78 6.64 -4.15
C THR A 283 -23.73 6.95 -5.32
N GLU A 284 -24.98 7.33 -5.04
CA GLU A 284 -25.98 7.67 -6.06
C GLU A 284 -25.73 9.03 -6.73
N MET A 285 -25.14 9.99 -6.01
CA MET A 285 -24.93 11.38 -6.44
C MET A 285 -23.80 11.56 -7.47
#